data_AF-A0A9W9E187-F1
#
_entry.id   AF-A0A9W9E187-F1
#
_cell.length_a   1.000
_cell.length_b   1.000
_cell.length_c   1.000
_cell.angle_alpha   90.00
_cell.angle_beta   90.00
_cell.angle_gamma   90.00
#
_symmetry.space_group_name_H-M   'P 1'
#
loop_
_entity.id
_entity.type
_entity.pdbx_description
1 polymer ?
#
loop_
_entity_poly.entity_id
_entity_poly.type
_entity_poly.pdbx_seq_one_letter_code
_entity_poly.pdbx_strand_id
1 'polypeptide(L)'
;MSQDAAEQNIQMWKVKKLIQSLDSARRTGTSMISLIIPPKSISYVDAGIRHSFQHQNPSEPSFCAITRTILTDAGKEKKVSFDFEPHKPINTSLYLCDNKFHTEALSELLESDSRFGFIVMDGNGTLFGIFAGNTREVIHSSLWIC
;
A
#
# COMPACT_ATOMS: atom_id res chain seq x y z
N MET A 1 -22.54 12.07 4.40
CA MET A 1 -21.07 11.96 4.55
C MET A 1 -20.66 11.00 5.68
N SER A 2 -21.40 9.90 5.96
CA SER A 2 -21.08 8.97 7.06
C SER A 2 -20.93 7.50 6.63
N GLN A 3 -21.26 7.15 5.39
CA GLN A 3 -21.11 5.78 4.86
C GLN A 3 -19.68 5.46 4.44
N ASP A 4 -18.91 6.46 4.00
CA ASP A 4 -17.54 6.26 3.53
C ASP A 4 -16.58 5.83 4.65
N ALA A 5 -16.73 6.39 5.85
CA ALA A 5 -15.91 6.02 7.00
C ALA A 5 -16.18 4.58 7.48
N ALA A 6 -17.44 4.12 7.40
CA ALA A 6 -17.80 2.76 7.76
C ALA A 6 -17.24 1.75 6.75
N GLU A 7 -17.38 2.03 5.45
CA GLU A 7 -16.81 1.19 4.39
C GLU A 7 -15.28 1.17 4.48
N GLN A 8 -14.63 2.32 4.70
CA GLN A 8 -13.18 2.40 4.93
C GLN A 8 -12.73 1.54 6.12
N ASN A 9 -13.47 1.57 7.23
CA ASN A 9 -13.16 0.72 8.39
C ASN A 9 -13.34 -0.77 8.08
N ILE A 10 -14.34 -1.15 7.29
CA ILE A 10 -14.55 -2.53 6.83
C ILE A 10 -13.38 -2.98 5.95
N GLN A 11 -12.96 -2.14 4.99
CA GLN A 11 -11.82 -2.45 4.13
C GLN A 11 -10.53 -2.56 4.95
N MET A 12 -10.29 -1.64 5.88
CA MET A 12 -9.14 -1.67 6.78
C MET A 12 -9.11 -2.95 7.62
N TRP A 13 -10.28 -3.42 8.10
CA TRP A 13 -10.39 -4.67 8.82
C TRP A 13 -10.07 -5.90 7.96
N LYS A 14 -10.52 -5.93 6.70
CA LYS A 14 -10.20 -7.01 5.74
C LYS A 14 -8.69 -7.11 5.53
N VAL A 15 -7.99 -5.99 5.35
CA VAL A 15 -6.54 -5.96 5.15
C VAL A 15 -5.79 -6.41 6.41
N LYS A 16 -6.18 -5.89 7.59
CA LYS A 16 -5.57 -6.30 8.87
C LYS A 16 -5.71 -7.81 9.08
N LYS A 17 -6.87 -8.38 8.75
CA LYS A 17 -7.11 -9.82 8.82
C LYS A 17 -6.27 -10.61 7.79
N LEU A 18 -6.06 -10.06 6.60
CA LEU A 18 -5.19 -10.66 5.59
C LEU A 18 -3.72 -10.67 6.05
N ILE A 19 -3.22 -9.54 6.57
CA ILE A 19 -1.87 -9.41 7.14
C ILE A 19 -1.66 -10.46 8.24
N GLN A 20 -2.62 -10.58 9.15
CA GLN A 20 -2.57 -11.56 10.24
C GLN A 20 -2.54 -13.01 9.72
N SER A 21 -3.32 -13.31 8.69
CA SER A 21 -3.31 -14.62 8.01
C SER A 21 -1.96 -14.91 7.35
N LEU A 22 -1.35 -13.90 6.70
CA LEU A 22 -0.06 -14.01 6.03
C LEU A 22 1.12 -14.15 7.00
N ASP A 23 1.09 -13.46 8.15
CA ASP A 23 2.12 -13.59 9.19
C ASP A 23 2.10 -15.00 9.83
N SER A 24 0.90 -15.56 10.02
CA SER A 24 0.72 -16.94 10.52
C SER A 24 1.17 -18.02 9.52
N ALA A 25 1.30 -17.66 8.23
CA ALA A 25 1.58 -18.59 7.15
C ALA A 25 3.06 -18.97 6.97
N ARG A 26 3.95 -18.57 7.91
CA ARG A 26 5.39 -18.86 7.91
C ARG A 26 5.63 -20.36 7.72
N ARG A 27 6.16 -20.76 6.57
CA ARG A 27 6.47 -22.16 6.24
C ARG A 27 7.91 -22.30 5.75
N THR A 28 8.52 -23.42 6.15
CA THR A 28 9.83 -23.86 5.69
C THR A 28 9.65 -24.51 4.30
N GLY A 29 10.11 -23.85 3.23
CA GLY A 29 10.20 -24.45 1.88
C GLY A 29 9.34 -23.83 0.78
N THR A 30 8.51 -22.82 1.05
CA THR A 30 7.78 -22.06 0.00
C THR A 30 8.28 -20.62 -0.04
N SER A 31 8.84 -20.20 -1.18
CA SER A 31 9.24 -18.81 -1.41
C SER A 31 8.03 -17.88 -1.44
N MET A 32 7.99 -16.90 -0.54
CA MET A 32 6.96 -15.86 -0.51
C MET A 32 7.47 -14.62 -1.22
N ILE A 33 6.70 -14.05 -2.15
CA ILE A 33 7.09 -12.83 -2.87
C ILE A 33 6.22 -11.68 -2.38
N SER A 34 6.86 -10.67 -1.78
CA SER A 34 6.25 -9.42 -1.35
C SER A 34 6.54 -8.36 -2.41
N LEU A 35 5.49 -7.86 -3.08
CA LEU A 35 5.60 -6.86 -4.15
C LEU A 35 4.66 -5.67 -3.88
N ILE A 36 5.25 -4.47 -3.79
CA ILE A 36 4.54 -3.20 -3.61
C ILE A 36 4.98 -2.26 -4.73
N ILE A 37 4.01 -1.69 -5.46
CA ILE A 37 4.25 -0.85 -6.62
C ILE A 37 3.58 0.51 -6.40
N PRO A 38 4.35 1.60 -6.36
CA PRO A 38 3.78 2.93 -6.28
C PRO A 38 3.20 3.36 -7.64
N PRO A 39 2.20 4.27 -7.65
CA PRO A 39 1.56 4.74 -8.87
C PRO A 39 2.51 5.40 -9.88
N LYS A 40 3.64 5.94 -9.41
CA LYS A 40 4.58 6.71 -10.24
C LYS A 40 5.52 5.85 -11.10
N SER A 41 5.60 4.54 -10.87
CA SER A 41 6.57 3.65 -11.55
C SER A 41 5.94 2.59 -12.45
N ILE A 42 4.64 2.68 -12.73
CA ILE A 42 3.87 1.63 -13.42
C ILE A 42 4.49 1.23 -14.77
N SER A 43 5.06 2.18 -15.53
CA SER A 43 5.63 1.93 -16.85
C SER A 43 6.84 0.99 -16.86
N TYR A 44 7.69 1.00 -15.82
CA TYR A 44 8.93 0.21 -15.80
C TYR A 44 8.75 -1.19 -15.19
N VAL A 45 7.77 -1.35 -14.29
CA VAL A 45 7.61 -2.59 -13.50
C VAL A 45 6.69 -3.60 -14.21
N ASP A 46 5.80 -3.13 -15.08
CA ASP A 46 4.84 -3.94 -15.85
C ASP A 46 5.51 -5.05 -16.69
N ALA A 47 6.68 -4.79 -17.28
CA ALA A 47 7.38 -5.79 -18.09
C ALA A 47 7.89 -7.00 -17.29
N GLY A 48 8.38 -6.81 -16.06
CA GLY A 48 8.89 -7.89 -15.21
C GLY A 48 7.77 -8.69 -14.50
N ILE A 49 6.62 -8.04 -14.27
CA ILE A 49 5.49 -8.63 -13.55
C ILE A 49 4.61 -9.48 -14.47
N ARG A 50 4.43 -9.08 -15.74
CA ARG A 50 3.64 -9.83 -16.73
C ARG A 50 4.09 -11.29 -16.89
N HIS A 51 5.39 -11.55 -16.83
CA HIS A 51 5.93 -12.90 -16.95
C HIS A 51 5.70 -13.74 -15.67
N SER A 52 5.65 -13.08 -14.51
CA SER A 52 5.48 -13.76 -13.23
C SER A 52 3.99 -13.96 -12.88
N PHE A 53 3.10 -13.06 -13.29
CA PHE A 53 1.68 -13.06 -12.93
C PHE A 53 0.80 -13.15 -14.18
N GLN A 54 0.55 -14.40 -14.58
CA GLN A 54 -0.40 -14.71 -15.63
C GLN A 54 -1.81 -14.32 -15.14
N HIS A 55 -2.41 -13.31 -15.77
CA HIS A 55 -3.75 -12.74 -15.51
C HIS A 55 -3.93 -11.86 -14.26
N GLN A 56 -3.54 -10.58 -14.33
CA GLN A 56 -4.41 -9.48 -13.88
C GLN A 56 -3.92 -8.17 -14.50
N ASN A 57 -4.78 -7.52 -15.30
CA ASN A 57 -4.54 -6.17 -15.79
C ASN A 57 -4.90 -5.20 -14.65
N PRO A 58 -3.96 -4.38 -14.14
CA PRO A 58 -4.32 -3.39 -13.13
C PRO A 58 -5.08 -2.24 -13.80
N SER A 59 -6.39 -2.20 -13.58
CA SER A 59 -7.15 -0.97 -13.72
C SER A 59 -6.84 -0.09 -12.51
N GLU A 60 -6.20 1.05 -12.74
CA GLU A 60 -5.96 2.15 -11.78
C GLU A 60 -4.73 2.03 -10.84
N PRO A 61 -4.11 3.18 -10.47
CA PRO A 61 -2.73 3.26 -10.02
C PRO A 61 -2.63 3.15 -8.49
N SER A 62 -2.72 1.94 -7.94
CA SER A 62 -2.44 1.63 -6.52
C SER A 62 -2.38 0.10 -6.30
N PHE A 63 -1.42 -0.59 -6.93
CA PHE A 63 -1.41 -2.05 -6.95
C PHE A 63 -0.46 -2.67 -5.90
N CYS A 64 -1.01 -3.27 -4.85
CA CYS A 64 -0.29 -4.18 -3.95
C CYS A 64 -0.62 -5.64 -4.32
N ALA A 65 0.35 -6.37 -4.86
CA ALA A 65 0.22 -7.81 -5.12
C ALA A 65 1.04 -8.62 -4.11
N ILE A 66 0.33 -9.31 -3.23
CA ILE A 66 0.92 -10.24 -2.27
C ILE A 66 0.79 -11.64 -2.85
N THR A 67 1.92 -12.33 -3.04
CA THR A 67 1.89 -13.63 -3.69
C THR A 67 2.46 -14.71 -2.81
N ARG A 68 1.62 -15.72 -2.60
CA ARG A 68 1.96 -16.91 -1.84
C ARG A 68 1.78 -18.12 -2.74
N THR A 69 2.83 -18.91 -2.90
CA THR A 69 2.67 -20.28 -3.41
C THR A 69 2.32 -21.17 -2.23
N ILE A 70 1.13 -21.79 -2.23
CA ILE A 70 0.78 -22.82 -1.27
C ILE A 70 1.01 -24.18 -1.92
N LEU A 71 1.78 -25.03 -1.22
CA LEU A 71 1.82 -26.46 -1.54
C LEU A 71 0.52 -27.07 -1.00
N THR A 72 -0.31 -27.56 -1.92
CA THR A 72 -1.50 -28.35 -1.56
C THR A 72 -1.05 -29.77 -1.22
N ASP A 73 -1.76 -30.46 -0.31
CA ASP A 73 -1.47 -31.83 0.13
C ASP A 73 -1.35 -32.85 -1.04
N ALA A 74 -1.94 -32.52 -2.19
CA ALA A 74 -1.87 -33.27 -3.44
C ALA A 74 -0.58 -33.04 -4.29
N GLY A 75 0.44 -32.37 -3.75
CA GLY A 75 1.72 -32.11 -4.46
C GLY A 75 1.62 -31.13 -5.63
N LYS A 76 0.45 -30.50 -5.85
CA LYS A 76 0.24 -29.51 -6.91
C LYS A 76 0.46 -28.10 -6.34
N GLU A 77 1.45 -27.41 -6.87
CA GLU A 77 1.76 -26.02 -6.52
C GLU A 77 0.60 -25.11 -6.95
N LYS A 78 -0.05 -24.46 -5.99
CA LYS A 78 -1.09 -23.48 -6.27
C LYS A 78 -0.58 -22.08 -5.91
N LYS A 79 -0.40 -21.26 -6.94
CA LYS A 79 -0.09 -19.84 -6.77
C LYS A 79 -1.35 -19.10 -6.34
N VAL A 80 -1.28 -18.42 -5.21
CA VAL A 80 -2.35 -17.55 -4.69
C VAL A 80 -1.84 -16.12 -4.78
N SER A 81 -2.56 -15.29 -5.52
CA SER A 81 -2.32 -13.86 -5.65
C SER A 81 -3.43 -13.12 -4.92
N PHE A 82 -3.06 -12.15 -4.09
CA PHE A 82 -4.01 -11.20 -3.49
C PHE A 82 -3.72 -9.82 -4.05
N ASP A 83 -4.70 -9.24 -4.71
CA ASP A 83 -4.74 -7.84 -5.12
C ASP A 83 -5.54 -7.02 -4.10
N PHE A 84 -4.96 -5.92 -3.63
CA PHE A 84 -5.65 -4.95 -2.79
C PHE A 84 -5.20 -3.53 -3.10
N GLU A 85 -6.15 -2.61 -3.09
CA GLU A 85 -5.92 -1.18 -3.29
C GLU A 85 -5.89 -0.45 -1.94
N PRO A 86 -4.74 0.11 -1.52
CA PRO A 86 -4.64 0.86 -0.28
C PRO A 86 -5.47 2.14 -0.30
N HIS A 87 -6.12 2.44 0.83
CA HIS A 87 -6.86 3.68 1.06
C HIS A 87 -6.01 4.96 1.03
N LYS A 88 -4.68 4.81 1.04
CA LYS A 88 -3.70 5.90 0.97
C LYS A 88 -2.66 5.55 -0.11
N PRO A 89 -2.23 6.53 -0.93
CA PRO A 89 -1.18 6.31 -1.92
C PRO A 89 0.15 5.97 -1.23
N ILE A 90 0.83 4.93 -1.74
CA ILE A 90 2.10 4.46 -1.22
C ILE A 90 3.25 5.05 -2.06
N ASN A 91 4.27 5.61 -1.39
CA ASN A 91 5.48 6.12 -2.06
C ASN A 91 6.64 5.11 -2.06
N THR A 92 6.57 4.06 -1.26
CA THR A 92 7.59 3.01 -1.15
C THR A 92 7.32 1.87 -2.13
N SER A 93 8.35 1.44 -2.85
CA SER A 93 8.34 0.19 -3.61
C SER A 93 9.04 -0.90 -2.82
N LEU A 94 8.56 -2.14 -2.93
CA LEU A 94 9.14 -3.29 -2.24
C LEU A 94 9.10 -4.50 -3.17
N TYR A 95 10.22 -5.21 -3.33
CA TYR A 95 10.28 -6.50 -4.03
C TYR A 95 11.22 -7.44 -3.26
N LEU A 96 10.66 -8.35 -2.46
CA LEU A 96 11.45 -9.31 -1.67
C LEU A 96 10.89 -10.71 -1.78
N CYS A 97 11.80 -11.68 -1.89
CA CYS A 97 11.53 -13.12 -1.84
C CYS A 97 12.14 -13.67 -0.54
N ASP A 98 11.31 -14.15 0.38
CA ASP A 98 11.76 -14.64 1.69
C ASP A 98 10.82 -15.77 2.18
N ASN A 99 11.19 -16.43 3.27
CA ASN A 99 10.40 -17.46 3.96
C ASN A 99 9.27 -16.86 4.82
N LYS A 100 9.20 -15.52 4.89
CA LYS A 100 8.18 -14.73 5.57
C LYS A 100 7.68 -13.63 4.62
N PHE A 101 6.40 -13.29 4.76
CA PHE A 101 5.85 -12.13 4.06
C PHE A 101 6.22 -10.82 4.77
N HIS A 102 6.68 -9.84 4.01
CA HIS A 102 7.06 -8.51 4.52
C HIS A 102 5.84 -7.58 4.49
N THR A 103 5.07 -7.54 5.59
CA THR A 103 3.89 -6.66 5.75
C THR A 103 4.20 -5.31 6.40
N GLU A 104 5.46 -5.00 6.71
CA GLU A 104 5.83 -3.80 7.51
C GLU A 104 5.31 -2.50 6.88
N ALA A 105 5.56 -2.32 5.59
CA ALA A 105 5.09 -1.17 4.83
C ALA A 105 3.55 -1.06 4.80
N LEU A 106 2.83 -2.19 4.79
CA LEU A 106 1.36 -2.20 4.83
C LEU A 106 0.83 -1.89 6.23
N SER A 107 1.52 -2.36 7.28
CA SER A 107 1.14 -2.10 8.66
C SER A 107 1.26 -0.62 9.00
N GLU A 108 2.33 0.04 8.54
CA GLU A 108 2.55 1.48 8.72
C GLU A 108 1.43 2.31 8.07
N LEU A 109 0.97 1.91 6.89
CA LEU A 109 -0.13 2.60 6.19
C LEU A 109 -1.49 2.42 6.87
N LEU A 110 -1.68 1.30 7.58
CA LEU A 110 -2.90 0.98 8.32
C LEU A 110 -2.90 1.55 9.74
N GLU A 111 -1.78 2.09 10.19
CA GLU A 111 -1.68 2.82 11.44
C GLU A 111 -2.38 4.18 11.27
N SER A 112 -3.18 4.55 12.28
CA SER A 112 -4.01 5.74 12.21
C SER A 112 -3.15 6.99 12.33
N ASP A 113 -2.70 7.51 11.19
CA ASP A 113 -2.06 8.82 11.15
C ASP A 113 -3.03 9.88 11.65
N SER A 114 -2.68 10.49 12.77
CA SER A 114 -3.30 11.75 13.18
C SER A 114 -2.96 12.80 12.12
N ARG A 115 -3.98 13.41 11.51
CA ARG A 115 -3.80 14.47 10.52
C ARG A 115 -3.61 15.79 11.25
N PHE A 116 -2.44 16.40 11.11
CA PHE A 116 -2.10 17.66 11.75
C PHE A 116 -2.06 18.77 10.71
N GLY A 117 -2.71 19.90 11.03
CA GLY A 117 -2.62 21.13 10.26
C GLY A 117 -1.58 22.05 10.84
N PHE A 118 -0.77 22.68 9.98
CA PHE A 118 0.15 23.73 10.37
C PHE A 118 -0.06 24.95 9.49
N ILE A 119 0.13 26.12 10.11
CA ILE A 119 0.02 27.42 9.46
C ILE A 119 1.36 28.11 9.67
N VAL A 120 2.02 28.46 8.57
CA VAL A 120 3.24 29.27 8.59
C VAL A 120 2.87 30.66 8.12
N MET A 121 3.03 31.67 8.98
CA MET A 121 2.87 33.08 8.61
C MET A 121 4.24 33.76 8.65
N ASP A 122 4.58 34.43 7.56
CA ASP A 122 5.77 35.28 7.43
C ASP A 122 5.34 36.64 6.84
N GLY A 123 6.20 37.66 6.92
CA GLY A 123 5.92 39.02 6.41
C GLY A 123 5.62 39.07 4.91
N ASN A 124 5.97 38.02 4.15
CA ASN A 124 5.70 37.88 2.72
C ASN A 124 4.47 37.01 2.39
N GLY A 125 3.95 36.20 3.32
CA GLY A 125 3.07 35.10 2.95
C GLY A 125 2.42 34.35 4.11
N THR A 126 1.33 33.64 3.80
CA THR A 126 0.76 32.62 4.68
C THR A 126 0.66 31.30 3.93
N LEU A 127 1.17 30.23 4.55
CA LEU A 127 1.11 28.86 4.03
C LEU A 127 0.27 27.98 4.97
N PHE A 128 -0.72 27.30 4.37
CA PHE A 128 -1.55 26.29 5.00
C PHE A 128 -1.11 24.92 4.50
N GLY A 129 -0.64 24.10 5.44
CA GLY A 129 -0.23 22.73 5.16
C GLY A 129 -0.89 21.75 6.12
N ILE A 130 -0.98 20.52 5.67
CA ILE A 130 -1.36 19.38 6.50
C ILE A 130 -0.30 18.29 6.33
N PHE A 131 -0.06 17.55 7.40
CA PHE A 131 0.72 16.32 7.32
C PHE A 131 -0.05 15.19 8.00
N ALA A 132 0.00 14.01 7.39
CA ALA A 132 -0.54 12.76 7.91
C ALA A 132 0.54 11.69 7.75
N GLY A 133 1.13 11.27 8.87
CA GLY A 133 2.27 10.34 8.88
C GLY A 133 3.44 10.91 8.07
N ASN A 134 3.92 10.13 7.09
CA ASN A 134 5.03 10.51 6.21
C ASN A 134 4.61 11.35 4.99
N THR A 135 3.30 11.65 4.83
CA THR A 135 2.81 12.40 3.67
C THR A 135 2.52 13.85 4.04
N ARG A 136 3.14 14.79 3.31
CA ARG A 136 2.87 16.23 3.40
C ARG A 136 2.00 16.69 2.23
N GLU A 137 1.02 17.53 2.50
CA GLU A 137 0.16 18.15 1.50
C GLU A 137 0.05 19.65 1.79
N VAL A 138 0.39 20.47 0.78
CA VAL A 138 0.26 21.93 0.86
C VAL A 138 -1.09 22.29 0.27
N ILE A 139 -2.00 22.81 1.10
CA ILE A 139 -3.37 23.12 0.68
C ILE A 139 -3.39 24.46 -0.04
N HIS A 140 -2.76 25.47 0.57
CA HIS A 140 -2.79 26.82 0.04
C HIS A 140 -1.57 27.61 0.47
N SER A 141 -1.05 28.43 -0.44
CA SER A 141 0.02 29.39 -0.17
C SER A 141 -0.39 30.72 -0.77
N SER A 142 -0.58 31.73 0.08
CA SER A 142 -0.85 33.10 -0.36
C SER A 142 0.41 33.95 -0.15
N LEU A 143 0.79 34.73 -1.17
CA LEU A 143 1.75 35.82 -1.04
C LEU A 143 0.97 37.12 -0.80
N TRP A 144 1.41 37.95 0.14
CA TRP A 144 0.83 39.28 0.33
C TRP A 144 1.44 40.20 -0.74
N ILE A 145 0.83 40.24 -1.91
CA ILE A 145 1.16 41.24 -2.93
C ILE A 145 0.41 42.51 -2.56
N CYS A 146 1.16 43.56 -2.19
CA CYS A 146 0.66 44.93 -2.08
C CYS A 146 0.33 45.51 -3.46
#